data_AF-Q9ZXY9-F1
#
_entry.id   AF-Q9ZXY9-F1
#
_cell.length_a   1.000
_cell.length_b   1.000
_cell.length_c   1.000
_cell.angle_alpha   90.00
_cell.angle_beta   90.00
_cell.angle_gamma   90.00
#
_symmetry.space_group_name_H-M   'P 1'
#
loop_
_entity.id
_entity.type
_entity.pdbx_description
1 polymer ?
#
loop_
_entity_poly.entity_id
_entity_poly.type
_entity_poly.pdbx_seq_one_letter_code
_entity_poly.pdbx_strand_id
1 'polypeptide(L)' 'MTTPIRKTHPLLKIMNGALVDMPIPTNISTLWNFGS' A
#
# COMPACT_ATOMS: atom_id res chain seq x y z
N MET A 1 18.43 -7.94 11.17
CA MET A 1 17.23 -7.27 10.63
C MET A 1 16.55 -8.24 9.69
N THR A 2 15.37 -8.75 10.03
CA THR A 2 14.59 -9.63 9.15
C THR A 2 13.76 -8.77 8.21
N THR A 3 14.06 -8.80 6.91
CA THR A 3 13.21 -8.12 5.92
C THR A 3 11.87 -8.85 5.83
N PRO A 4 10.73 -8.12 5.88
CA PRO A 4 9.42 -8.76 5.77
C PRO A 4 9.26 -9.36 4.37
N ILE A 5 8.79 -10.61 4.32
CA ILE A 5 8.57 -11.38 3.06
C ILE A 5 7.70 -10.60 2.06
N ARG A 6 6.81 -9.74 2.57
CA ARG A 6 5.94 -8.84 1.79
C ARG A 6 6.71 -7.85 0.90
N LYS A 7 7.93 -7.46 1.29
CA LYS A 7 8.78 -6.52 0.54
C LYS A 7 9.78 -7.22 -0.38
N THR A 8 10.08 -8.49 -0.14
CA THR A 8 11.10 -9.25 -0.86
C THR A 8 10.53 -10.16 -1.94
N HIS A 9 9.37 -10.78 -1.69
CA HIS A 9 8.72 -11.65 -2.66
C HIS A 9 8.13 -10.82 -3.82
N PRO A 10 8.47 -11.10 -5.09
CA PRO A 10 8.16 -10.22 -6.22
C PRO A 10 6.65 -9.95 -6.42
N LEU A 11 5.80 -10.97 -6.24
CA LEU A 11 4.34 -10.79 -6.29
C LEU A 11 3.81 -9.96 -5.11
N LEU A 12 4.34 -10.21 -3.91
CA LEU A 12 3.87 -9.51 -2.70
C LEU A 12 4.37 -8.07 -2.67
N LYS A 13 5.52 -7.77 -3.29
CA LYS A 13 6.05 -6.41 -3.40
C LYS A 13 5.10 -5.49 -4.18
N ILE A 14 4.50 -6.00 -5.25
CA ILE A 14 3.53 -5.25 -6.06
C ILE A 14 2.26 -4.99 -5.24
N MET A 15 1.71 -6.02 -4.59
CA MET A 15 0.55 -5.88 -3.70
C MET A 15 0.84 -4.95 -2.52
N ASN A 16 2.03 -5.02 -1.95
CA ASN A 16 2.45 -4.18 -0.83
C ASN A 16 2.50 -2.70 -1.23
N GLY A 17 3.01 -2.36 -2.43
CA GLY A 17 3.02 -0.98 -2.92
C GLY A 17 1.65 -0.42 -3.34
N ALA A 18 0.71 -1.29 -3.71
CA ALA A 18 -0.62 -0.88 -4.17
C ALA A 18 -1.67 -0.79 -3.06
N LEU A 19 -1.54 -1.60 -1.99
CA LEU A 19 -2.60 -1.76 -0.98
C LEU A 19 -2.15 -1.45 0.44
N VAL A 20 -0.88 -1.67 0.78
CA VAL A 20 -0.43 -1.67 2.19
C VAL A 20 0.46 -0.47 2.49
N ASP A 21 1.53 -0.29 1.72
CA ASP A 21 2.50 0.79 1.87
C ASP A 21 2.30 1.88 0.79
N MET A 22 1.09 2.02 0.25
CA MET A 22 0.80 3.09 -0.70
C MET A 22 0.79 4.44 0.03
N PRO A 23 1.54 5.46 -0.44
CA PRO A 23 1.53 6.78 0.18
C PRO A 23 0.22 7.49 -0.13
N ILE A 24 -0.66 7.59 0.86
CA ILE A 24 -1.92 8.33 0.76
C ILE A 24 -1.78 9.61 1.59
N PRO A 25 -2.18 10.79 1.07
CA PRO A 25 -2.14 12.03 1.83
C PRO A 25 -2.98 11.91 3.11
N THR A 26 -2.58 12.54 4.21
CA THR A 26 -3.33 12.48 5.47
C THR A 26 -4.63 13.28 5.46
N ASN A 27 -4.81 14.18 4.48
CA ASN A 27 -6.00 15.03 4.32
C ASN A 27 -6.77 14.65 3.05
N ILE A 28 -7.27 13.42 3.00
CA ILE A 28 -8.09 12.92 1.90
C ILE A 28 -9.54 13.31 2.13
N SER A 29 -10.19 13.87 1.11
CA SER A 29 -11.62 14.18 1.17
C SER A 29 -12.46 12.91 1.17
N THR A 30 -13.69 13.01 1.68
CA THR A 30 -14.66 11.89 1.67
C THR A 30 -14.99 11.41 0.25
N LEU A 31 -14.76 12.25 -0.77
CA LEU A 31 -14.92 11.88 -2.17
C LEU A 31 -13.98 10.73 -2.59
N TRP A 32 -12.84 10.60 -1.92
CA TRP A 32 -11.88 9.54 -2.19
C TRP A 32 -12.36 8.15 -1.75
N ASN A 33 -13.35 8.09 -0.83
CA ASN A 33 -13.94 6.82 -0.40
C ASN A 33 -14.87 6.20 -1.46
N PHE A 34 -15.33 6.96 -2.46
CA PHE A 34 -16.17 6.42 -3.54
C PHE A 34 -15.38 5.65 -4.62
N GLY A 35 -14.05 5.66 -4.54
CA GLY A 35 -13.18 4.89 -5.43
C GLY A 35 -12.70 3.55 -4.85
N SER A 36 -13.07 3.23 -3.60
CA SER A 36 -12.88 1.90 -2.99
C SER A 36 -13.82 0.87 -3.58
#